data_AF-A0A1U8LAP9-F1
#
_entry.id   AF-A0A1U8LAP9-F1
#
_cell.length_a   1.000
_cell.length_b   1.000
_cell.length_c   1.000
_cell.angle_alpha   90.00
_cell.angle_beta   90.00
_cell.angle_gamma   90.00
#
_symmetry.space_group_name_H-M   'P 1'
#
loop_
_entity.id
_entity.type
_entity.pdbx_description
1 polymer ?
#
loop_
_entity_poly.entity_id
_entity_poly.type
_entity_poly.pdbx_seq_one_letter_code
_entity_poly.pdbx_strand_id
1 'polypeptide(L)'
;MEDNAAVRVWSERTQQEKGDSLTEGYESELWDFTRISVTQNDLQELRDIWNSRNGEVKQLFYCNYDDLPYLLDVKVDKYLFRALAQFWNPAYSCLTFGGVDLVPTVEENMALLNCPKIQADKAYSRPVNVPLFLKKLMNITGMSEQWVATRIKQKGDSKCIHWRNLRDFILAHPDSKKRVDVFALSLYGLIVFPKALGHIDETVSDLFNQLDKGTTPVLTILAETFRSFNTCRRAGEGRFIGCTQLLLAWFYSHFWKVEKVSYRVFSKDYSPLRELVATSRRDDISEERWITILQNLRTEDVEWRAPWLIPDEILYRCGDFDWVPLAGIWGAIGYAPLMVLRQYRSRQFIPVTQGLAKCEFPYKDNNYKKRVREISDAWNQTRRIKVFTAGPMTTPEYKWWWGRRVNDNIPRQNQGNTQPIEEHLRVIPFELEIIKQDFEKRNSELGNKIEQLEEYKMKLGLDVDIHKLEAEKLMK
;
A
#
# COMPACT_ATOMS: atom_id res chain seq x y z
N MET A 1 -7.81 -3.56 24.74
CA MET A 1 -6.66 -2.77 24.28
C MET A 1 -5.58 -2.85 25.34
N GLU A 2 -4.38 -3.24 24.96
CA GLU A 2 -3.28 -3.51 25.89
C GLU A 2 -2.33 -2.32 26.01
N ASP A 3 -1.73 -2.17 27.18
CA ASP A 3 -0.74 -1.14 27.46
C ASP A 3 0.59 -1.44 26.73
N ASN A 4 1.25 -0.39 26.22
CA ASN A 4 2.46 -0.56 25.43
C ASN A 4 3.61 -1.20 26.23
N ALA A 5 3.77 -0.84 27.50
CA ALA A 5 4.82 -1.41 28.35
C ALA A 5 4.56 -2.88 28.67
N ALA A 6 3.30 -3.26 28.89
CA ALA A 6 2.93 -4.65 29.11
C ALA A 6 3.22 -5.53 27.88
N VAL A 7 2.85 -5.06 26.68
CA VAL A 7 3.13 -5.78 25.43
C VAL A 7 4.63 -5.86 25.15
N ARG A 8 5.39 -4.79 25.44
CA ARG A 8 6.85 -4.81 25.34
C ARG A 8 7.46 -5.91 26.21
N VAL A 9 7.10 -5.96 27.50
CA VAL A 9 7.64 -6.97 28.43
C VAL A 9 7.28 -8.38 27.99
N TRP A 10 6.04 -8.60 27.53
CA TRP A 10 5.61 -9.86 26.96
C TRP A 10 6.44 -10.23 25.72
N SER A 11 6.63 -9.30 24.80
CA SER A 11 7.33 -9.54 23.53
C SER A 11 8.80 -9.87 23.75
N GLU A 12 9.49 -9.08 24.57
CA GLU A 12 10.90 -9.28 24.92
C GLU A 12 11.12 -10.63 25.65
N ARG A 13 10.26 -10.96 26.61
CA ARG A 13 10.31 -12.25 27.32
C ARG A 13 10.05 -13.42 26.37
N THR A 14 9.01 -13.32 25.54
CA THR A 14 8.63 -14.39 24.61
C THR A 14 9.76 -14.65 23.60
N GLN A 15 10.38 -13.59 23.08
CA GLN A 15 11.53 -13.73 22.18
C GLN A 15 12.73 -14.37 22.88
N GLN A 16 12.99 -14.02 24.14
CA GLN A 16 14.06 -14.62 24.93
C GLN A 16 13.82 -16.12 25.20
N GLU A 17 12.58 -16.52 25.48
CA GLU A 17 12.21 -17.91 25.78
C GLU A 17 12.13 -18.79 24.53
N LYS A 18 11.56 -18.27 23.43
CA LYS A 18 11.26 -19.05 22.22
C LYS A 18 12.33 -18.95 21.13
N GLY A 19 13.20 -17.94 21.20
CA GLY A 19 14.21 -17.67 20.19
C GLY A 19 13.70 -16.81 19.03
N ASP A 20 14.51 -16.72 17.98
CA ASP A 20 14.24 -15.92 16.79
C ASP A 20 13.74 -16.79 15.62
N SER A 21 13.11 -16.18 14.62
CA SER A 21 12.58 -16.91 13.45
C SER A 21 13.66 -17.67 12.69
N LEU A 22 14.91 -17.20 12.74
CA LEU A 22 16.08 -17.88 12.23
C LEU A 22 17.08 -18.09 13.37
N THR A 23 17.58 -19.30 13.50
CA THR A 23 18.54 -19.67 14.55
C THR A 23 19.97 -19.34 14.15
N GLU A 24 20.84 -19.14 15.13
CA GLU A 24 22.29 -19.03 14.90
C GLU A 24 22.81 -20.24 14.12
N GLY A 25 23.67 -19.99 13.13
CA GLY A 25 24.16 -21.03 12.22
C GLY A 25 23.22 -21.37 11.05
N TYR A 26 22.10 -20.67 10.89
CA TYR A 26 21.25 -20.83 9.70
C TYR A 26 22.01 -20.47 8.41
N GLU A 27 21.98 -21.39 7.44
CA GLU A 27 22.49 -21.17 6.10
C GLU A 27 21.34 -20.80 5.17
N SER A 28 21.51 -19.70 4.41
CA SER A 28 20.49 -19.23 3.49
C SER A 28 20.26 -20.23 2.36
N GLU A 29 19.00 -20.57 2.12
CA GLU A 29 18.58 -21.34 0.94
C GLU A 29 18.12 -20.43 -0.21
N LEU A 30 18.19 -19.11 -0.02
CA LEU A 30 17.71 -18.14 -1.00
C LEU A 30 18.75 -17.87 -2.09
N TRP A 31 18.25 -17.61 -3.30
CA TRP A 31 19.08 -17.24 -4.44
C TRP A 31 19.61 -15.82 -4.33
N ASP A 32 20.92 -15.65 -4.56
CA ASP A 32 21.62 -14.35 -4.50
C ASP A 32 20.92 -13.23 -5.26
N PHE A 33 20.24 -13.59 -6.34
CA PHE A 33 19.44 -12.68 -7.13
C PHE A 33 18.11 -13.34 -7.51
N THR A 34 17.02 -12.59 -7.41
CA THR A 34 15.66 -13.06 -7.71
C THR A 34 15.12 -12.41 -8.98
N ARG A 35 14.89 -13.21 -10.04
CA ARG A 35 14.33 -12.76 -11.31
C ARG A 35 12.80 -12.70 -11.26
N ILE A 36 12.26 -11.61 -10.74
CA ILE A 36 10.81 -11.42 -10.64
C ILE A 36 10.21 -10.76 -11.89
N SER A 37 9.15 -11.37 -12.41
CA SER A 37 8.32 -10.80 -13.47
C SER A 37 7.15 -10.05 -12.86
N VAL A 38 6.99 -8.80 -13.27
CA VAL A 38 5.86 -7.92 -12.96
C VAL A 38 5.00 -7.68 -14.20
N THR A 39 4.90 -8.67 -15.07
CA THR A 39 4.01 -8.57 -16.23
C THR A 39 2.57 -8.40 -15.76
N GLN A 40 1.94 -7.30 -16.18
CA GLN A 40 0.58 -6.93 -15.83
C GLN A 40 -0.37 -7.15 -17.01
N ASN A 41 -1.66 -7.15 -16.70
CA ASN A 41 -2.71 -7.04 -17.70
C ASN A 41 -2.61 -5.69 -18.43
N ASP A 42 -2.96 -5.67 -19.71
CA ASP A 42 -3.25 -4.41 -20.38
C ASP A 42 -4.54 -3.81 -19.80
N LEU A 43 -4.41 -2.60 -19.25
CA LEU A 43 -5.49 -1.89 -18.57
C LEU A 43 -6.14 -0.82 -19.47
N GLN A 44 -5.72 -0.68 -20.74
CA GLN A 44 -6.22 0.38 -21.62
C GLN A 44 -7.74 0.31 -21.79
N GLU A 45 -8.29 -0.86 -22.13
CA GLU A 45 -9.75 -1.02 -22.29
C GLU A 45 -10.52 -0.75 -21.00
N LEU A 46 -9.96 -1.12 -19.83
CA LEU A 46 -10.57 -0.79 -18.53
C LEU A 46 -10.59 0.72 -18.28
N ARG A 47 -9.50 1.42 -18.60
CA ARG A 47 -9.38 2.88 -18.50
C ARG A 47 -10.38 3.57 -19.42
N ASP A 48 -10.51 3.12 -20.66
CA ASP A 48 -11.45 3.70 -21.62
C ASP A 48 -12.91 3.55 -21.15
N ILE A 49 -13.25 2.37 -20.60
CA ILE A 49 -14.57 2.13 -19.99
C ILE A 49 -14.78 3.00 -18.76
N TRP A 50 -13.76 3.18 -17.92
CA TRP A 50 -13.88 4.04 -16.74
C TRP A 50 -14.06 5.51 -17.13
N ASN A 51 -13.29 5.99 -18.10
CA ASN A 51 -13.30 7.38 -18.53
C ASN A 51 -14.58 7.76 -19.26
N SER A 52 -15.19 6.83 -19.99
CA SER A 52 -16.48 7.04 -20.67
C SER A 52 -17.70 7.03 -19.74
N ARG A 53 -17.55 6.64 -18.46
CA ARG A 53 -18.66 6.65 -17.49
C ARG A 53 -19.01 8.07 -17.03
N ASN A 54 -20.32 8.33 -16.94
CA ASN A 54 -20.86 9.57 -16.39
C ASN A 54 -20.65 9.68 -14.86
N GLY A 55 -20.92 10.87 -14.31
CA GLY A 55 -20.74 11.15 -12.89
C GLY A 55 -21.56 10.23 -11.97
N GLU A 56 -22.82 9.95 -12.32
CA GLU A 56 -23.72 9.11 -11.50
C GLU A 56 -23.20 7.67 -11.36
N VAL A 57 -22.73 7.06 -12.45
CA VAL A 57 -22.19 5.70 -12.42
C VAL A 57 -20.87 5.66 -11.67
N LYS A 58 -20.03 6.70 -11.78
CA LYS A 58 -18.80 6.81 -10.97
C LYS A 58 -19.12 6.93 -9.49
N GLN A 59 -20.11 7.75 -9.11
CA GLN A 59 -20.57 7.87 -7.73
C GLN A 59 -21.12 6.54 -7.20
N LEU A 60 -21.93 5.84 -8.00
CA LEU A 60 -22.40 4.50 -7.64
C LEU A 60 -21.24 3.53 -7.40
N PHE A 61 -20.16 3.62 -8.19
CA PHE A 61 -18.96 2.82 -7.96
C PHE A 61 -18.30 3.16 -6.62
N TYR A 62 -18.00 4.44 -6.37
CA TYR A 62 -17.35 4.90 -5.14
C TYR A 62 -18.14 4.49 -3.89
N CYS A 63 -19.48 4.56 -3.93
CA CYS A 63 -20.32 4.13 -2.81
C CYS A 63 -20.25 2.63 -2.49
N ASN A 64 -19.86 1.78 -3.44
CA ASN A 64 -19.83 0.32 -3.27
C ASN A 64 -18.41 -0.24 -3.13
N TYR A 65 -17.42 0.41 -3.72
CA TYR A 65 -16.08 -0.15 -3.93
C TYR A 65 -14.95 0.87 -3.68
N ASP A 66 -15.29 2.03 -3.11
CA ASP A 66 -14.35 3.05 -2.67
C ASP A 66 -13.32 3.46 -3.75
N ASP A 67 -12.07 3.67 -3.35
CA ASP A 67 -11.00 4.27 -4.15
C ASP A 67 -10.32 3.31 -5.14
N LEU A 68 -10.87 2.10 -5.31
CA LEU A 68 -10.31 1.07 -6.19
C LEU A 68 -10.02 1.53 -7.63
N PRO A 69 -10.84 2.40 -8.28
CA PRO A 69 -10.60 2.81 -9.66
C PRO A 69 -9.28 3.57 -9.86
N TYR A 70 -8.76 4.25 -8.84
CA TYR A 70 -7.49 4.98 -8.97
C TYR A 70 -6.32 4.06 -9.27
N LEU A 71 -6.41 2.75 -8.95
CA LEU A 71 -5.39 1.76 -9.33
C LEU A 71 -5.21 1.62 -10.85
N LEU A 72 -6.19 2.03 -11.66
CA LEU A 72 -6.05 2.03 -13.12
C LEU A 72 -4.97 2.99 -13.61
N ASP A 73 -4.73 4.06 -12.87
CA ASP A 73 -3.85 5.16 -13.28
C ASP A 73 -2.51 5.15 -12.52
N VAL A 74 -2.36 4.29 -11.52
CA VAL A 74 -1.07 4.10 -10.84
C VAL A 74 -0.07 3.44 -11.79
N LYS A 75 0.93 4.22 -12.20
CA LYS A 75 2.06 3.72 -12.98
C LYS A 75 2.90 2.74 -12.17
N VAL A 76 3.23 1.61 -12.78
CA VAL A 76 4.09 0.60 -12.18
C VAL A 76 5.52 0.75 -12.69
N ASP A 77 6.40 1.20 -11.79
CA ASP A 77 7.85 1.12 -12.00
C ASP A 77 8.30 -0.33 -11.81
N LYS A 78 8.61 -0.99 -12.93
CA LYS A 78 9.02 -2.39 -12.95
C LYS A 78 10.43 -2.58 -12.39
N TYR A 79 11.31 -1.60 -12.54
CA TYR A 79 12.69 -1.66 -12.07
C TYR A 79 12.75 -1.51 -10.56
N LEU A 80 12.02 -0.55 -10.00
CA LEU A 80 11.85 -0.41 -8.56
C LEU A 80 11.29 -1.69 -7.94
N PHE A 81 10.25 -2.26 -8.53
CA PHE A 81 9.64 -3.47 -7.98
C PHE A 81 10.61 -4.66 -7.97
N ARG A 82 11.37 -4.85 -9.05
CA ARG A 82 12.38 -5.91 -9.11
C ARG A 82 13.49 -5.71 -8.10
N ALA A 83 13.92 -4.46 -7.88
CA ALA A 83 14.84 -4.11 -6.83
C ALA A 83 14.27 -4.43 -5.45
N LEU A 84 13.02 -4.02 -5.16
CA LEU A 84 12.33 -4.30 -3.89
C LEU A 84 12.27 -5.79 -3.57
N ALA A 85 11.99 -6.62 -4.56
CA ALA A 85 11.96 -8.07 -4.36
C ALA A 85 13.27 -8.59 -3.76
N GLN A 86 14.43 -8.05 -4.17
CA GLN A 86 15.73 -8.49 -3.65
C GLN A 86 15.85 -8.34 -2.12
N PHE A 87 15.12 -7.38 -1.53
CA PHE A 87 15.18 -7.07 -0.09
C PHE A 87 14.07 -7.73 0.73
N TRP A 88 13.18 -8.50 0.10
CA TRP A 88 12.16 -9.24 0.83
C TRP A 88 12.81 -10.38 1.61
N ASN A 89 12.55 -10.42 2.91
CA ASN A 89 13.01 -11.45 3.83
C ASN A 89 11.84 -12.38 4.21
N PRO A 90 11.77 -13.60 3.65
CA PRO A 90 10.69 -14.55 3.91
C PRO A 90 10.57 -14.99 5.37
N ALA A 91 11.66 -14.99 6.13
CA ALA A 91 11.65 -15.45 7.51
C ALA A 91 10.91 -14.48 8.44
N TYR A 92 11.06 -13.18 8.19
CA TYR A 92 10.42 -12.13 8.97
C TYR A 92 9.17 -11.52 8.31
N SER A 93 8.88 -11.92 7.06
CA SER A 93 7.76 -11.41 6.25
C SER A 93 7.76 -9.87 6.15
N CYS A 94 8.95 -9.29 5.92
CA CYS A 94 9.14 -7.85 5.75
C CYS A 94 10.25 -7.54 4.72
N LEU A 95 10.34 -6.28 4.32
CA LEU A 95 11.46 -5.74 3.54
C LEU A 95 12.54 -5.25 4.51
N THR A 96 13.78 -5.70 4.32
CA THR A 96 14.91 -5.34 5.17
C THR A 96 15.97 -4.59 4.38
N PHE A 97 16.08 -3.28 4.54
CA PHE A 97 17.07 -2.43 3.89
C PHE A 97 18.18 -2.05 4.89
N GLY A 98 19.25 -2.83 4.97
CA GLY A 98 20.31 -2.59 5.96
C GLY A 98 19.76 -2.59 7.39
N GLY A 99 19.67 -1.41 8.04
CA GLY A 99 19.10 -1.20 9.38
C GLY A 99 17.62 -0.81 9.45
N VAL A 100 16.92 -0.86 8.32
CA VAL A 100 15.52 -0.46 8.17
C VAL A 100 14.67 -1.68 7.84
N ASP A 101 13.68 -1.99 8.68
CA ASP A 101 12.61 -2.93 8.35
C ASP A 101 11.33 -2.16 8.06
N LEU A 102 10.67 -2.50 6.97
CA LEU A 102 9.39 -1.95 6.55
C LEU A 102 8.51 -3.02 5.93
N VAL A 103 7.20 -2.89 6.05
CA VAL A 103 6.24 -3.75 5.38
C VAL A 103 4.92 -3.00 5.17
N PRO A 104 4.17 -3.25 4.09
CA PRO A 104 2.81 -2.73 3.96
C PRO A 104 1.95 -3.18 5.14
N THR A 105 1.52 -2.23 5.96
CA THR A 105 0.71 -2.56 7.13
C THR A 105 -0.76 -2.67 6.78
N VAL A 106 -1.53 -3.36 7.63
CA VAL A 106 -2.98 -3.45 7.51
C VAL A 106 -3.57 -2.05 7.52
N GLU A 107 -3.21 -1.22 8.50
CA GLU A 107 -3.75 0.12 8.68
C GLU A 107 -3.42 1.06 7.51
N GLU A 108 -2.20 0.99 6.94
CA GLU A 108 -1.83 1.78 5.75
C GLU A 108 -2.62 1.36 4.51
N ASN A 109 -2.81 0.05 4.29
CA ASN A 109 -3.57 -0.45 3.13
C ASN A 109 -5.07 -0.14 3.25
N MET A 110 -5.60 -0.15 4.48
CA MET A 110 -6.95 0.31 4.73
C MET A 110 -7.13 1.78 4.38
N ALA A 111 -6.18 2.63 4.79
CA ALA A 111 -6.23 4.05 4.45
C ALA A 111 -6.07 4.29 2.93
N LEU A 112 -5.18 3.54 2.26
CA LEU A 112 -5.00 3.61 0.80
C LEU A 112 -6.26 3.26 0.02
N LEU A 113 -7.02 2.26 0.48
CA LEU A 113 -8.24 1.79 -0.15
C LEU A 113 -9.51 2.45 0.41
N ASN A 114 -9.38 3.41 1.32
CA ASN A 114 -10.48 4.07 2.03
C ASN A 114 -11.44 3.07 2.72
N CYS A 115 -10.92 1.95 3.22
CA CYS A 115 -11.71 0.93 3.90
C CYS A 115 -11.92 1.26 5.40
N PRO A 116 -13.12 1.02 5.96
CA PRO A 116 -13.38 1.24 7.39
C PRO A 116 -12.63 0.25 8.27
N LYS A 117 -12.25 0.66 9.50
CA LYS A 117 -11.51 -0.14 10.50
C LYS A 117 -12.02 -1.59 10.60
N ILE A 118 -11.10 -2.55 10.62
CA ILE A 118 -11.44 -3.98 10.66
C ILE A 118 -12.07 -4.31 12.01
N GLN A 119 -13.22 -4.98 11.94
CA GLN A 119 -13.83 -5.70 13.04
C GLN A 119 -13.55 -7.19 12.85
N ALA A 120 -13.40 -7.93 13.95
CA ALA A 120 -12.99 -9.34 13.93
C ALA A 120 -13.90 -10.23 13.04
N ASP A 121 -15.21 -9.95 13.05
CA ASP A 121 -16.25 -10.59 12.24
C ASP A 121 -16.17 -10.27 10.74
N LYS A 122 -15.34 -9.28 10.36
CA LYS A 122 -15.14 -8.80 8.97
C LYS A 122 -13.81 -9.27 8.36
N ALA A 123 -13.03 -10.07 9.09
CA ALA A 123 -11.84 -10.67 8.54
C ALA A 123 -12.22 -11.76 7.53
N TYR A 124 -11.60 -11.74 6.35
CA TYR A 124 -11.84 -12.79 5.35
C TYR A 124 -11.47 -14.16 5.92
N SER A 125 -12.40 -15.11 5.79
CA SER A 125 -12.12 -16.53 5.99
C SER A 125 -12.50 -17.29 4.73
N ARG A 126 -11.62 -18.21 4.31
CA ARG A 126 -11.91 -19.03 3.14
C ARG A 126 -13.13 -19.92 3.43
N PRO A 127 -14.20 -19.85 2.63
CA PRO A 127 -15.38 -20.66 2.88
C PRO A 127 -15.04 -22.15 2.71
N VAL A 128 -15.48 -22.97 3.67
CA VAL A 128 -15.31 -24.44 3.61
C VAL A 128 -16.17 -25.06 2.50
N ASN A 129 -17.37 -24.50 2.31
CA ASN A 129 -18.31 -24.86 1.25
C ASN A 129 -18.45 -23.68 0.29
N VAL A 130 -17.72 -23.74 -0.82
CA VAL A 130 -17.68 -22.67 -1.81
C VAL A 130 -18.79 -22.93 -2.85
N PRO A 131 -19.73 -21.98 -3.08
CA PRO A 131 -20.65 -22.09 -4.19
C PRO A 131 -19.91 -22.27 -5.52
N LEU A 132 -20.46 -23.08 -6.42
CA LEU A 132 -19.89 -23.30 -7.75
C LEU A 132 -19.63 -21.95 -8.44
N PHE A 133 -18.47 -21.83 -9.11
CA PHE A 133 -18.10 -20.61 -9.84
C PHE A 133 -19.21 -20.09 -10.75
N LEU A 134 -19.88 -21.02 -11.43
CA LEU A 134 -21.06 -20.78 -12.25
C LEU A 134 -22.17 -20.03 -11.49
N LYS A 135 -22.58 -20.51 -10.31
CA LYS A 135 -23.65 -19.88 -9.52
C LYS A 135 -23.28 -18.47 -9.06
N LYS A 136 -22.01 -18.25 -8.70
CA LYS A 136 -21.51 -16.94 -8.28
C LYS A 136 -21.56 -15.94 -9.43
N LEU A 137 -21.07 -16.33 -10.61
CA LEU A 137 -21.14 -15.49 -11.80
C LEU A 137 -22.57 -15.21 -12.25
N MET A 138 -23.48 -16.18 -12.16
CA MET A 138 -24.91 -15.94 -12.43
C MET A 138 -25.47 -14.87 -11.48
N ASN A 139 -25.17 -14.93 -10.19
CA ASN A 139 -25.66 -13.93 -9.23
C ASN A 139 -25.08 -12.53 -9.51
N ILE A 140 -23.77 -12.45 -9.76
CA ILE A 140 -23.08 -11.18 -10.03
C ILE A 140 -23.56 -10.56 -11.34
N THR A 141 -23.67 -11.36 -12.40
CA THR A 141 -24.01 -10.86 -13.75
C THR A 141 -25.51 -10.78 -14.01
N GLY A 142 -26.34 -11.57 -13.31
CA GLY A 142 -27.75 -11.74 -13.64
C GLY A 142 -28.01 -12.60 -14.90
N MET A 143 -26.98 -13.23 -15.46
CA MET A 143 -27.09 -14.02 -16.70
C MET A 143 -27.54 -15.46 -16.45
N SER A 144 -28.05 -16.10 -17.52
CA SER A 144 -28.44 -17.51 -17.48
C SER A 144 -27.24 -18.45 -17.27
N GLU A 145 -27.52 -19.63 -16.72
CA GLU A 145 -26.53 -20.68 -16.53
C GLU A 145 -25.79 -21.01 -17.83
N GLN A 146 -26.50 -21.15 -18.95
CA GLN A 146 -25.91 -21.44 -20.26
C GLN A 146 -24.94 -20.35 -20.73
N TRP A 147 -25.28 -19.08 -20.50
CA TRP A 147 -24.41 -17.96 -20.86
C TRP A 147 -23.10 -17.99 -20.07
N VAL A 148 -23.18 -18.28 -18.77
CA VAL A 148 -22.02 -18.35 -17.88
C VAL A 148 -21.17 -19.60 -18.16
N ALA A 149 -21.81 -20.77 -18.27
CA ALA A 149 -21.12 -22.06 -18.46
C ALA A 149 -20.23 -22.07 -19.72
N THR A 150 -20.72 -21.49 -20.82
CA THR A 150 -19.98 -21.40 -22.09
C THR A 150 -18.76 -20.48 -22.03
N ARG A 151 -18.67 -19.59 -21.03
CA ARG A 151 -17.61 -18.58 -20.86
C ARG A 151 -16.59 -18.93 -19.79
N ILE A 152 -16.91 -19.87 -18.90
CA ILE A 152 -15.96 -20.43 -17.94
C ILE A 152 -15.06 -21.43 -18.67
N LYS A 153 -13.75 -21.28 -18.49
CA LYS A 153 -12.74 -22.19 -19.06
C LYS A 153 -11.72 -22.58 -17.99
N GLN A 154 -11.18 -23.78 -18.09
CA GLN A 154 -10.02 -24.18 -17.27
C GLN A 154 -8.78 -23.42 -17.75
N LYS A 155 -8.06 -22.78 -16.83
CA LYS A 155 -6.78 -22.12 -17.11
C LYS A 155 -5.78 -22.48 -16.02
N GLY A 156 -4.81 -23.33 -16.36
CA GLY A 156 -3.92 -23.92 -15.36
C GLY A 156 -4.71 -24.75 -14.35
N ASP A 157 -4.53 -24.45 -13.07
CA ASP A 157 -5.11 -25.18 -11.93
C ASP A 157 -6.49 -24.67 -11.49
N SER A 158 -7.07 -23.68 -12.18
CA SER A 158 -8.33 -23.06 -11.75
C SER A 158 -9.27 -22.76 -12.91
N LYS A 159 -10.57 -22.67 -12.58
CA LYS A 159 -11.57 -22.18 -13.53
C LYS A 159 -11.48 -20.66 -13.61
N CYS A 160 -11.61 -20.14 -14.82
CA CYS A 160 -11.47 -18.71 -15.10
C CYS A 160 -12.53 -18.24 -16.10
N ILE A 161 -12.81 -16.94 -16.08
CA ILE A 161 -13.55 -16.26 -17.15
C ILE A 161 -12.63 -15.24 -17.83
N HIS A 162 -12.64 -15.21 -19.16
CA HIS A 162 -11.84 -14.27 -19.94
C HIS A 162 -12.43 -12.85 -19.83
N TRP A 163 -11.59 -11.84 -19.58
CA TRP A 163 -11.98 -10.45 -19.37
C TRP A 163 -12.86 -9.90 -20.51
N ARG A 164 -12.50 -10.15 -21.77
CA ARG A 164 -13.32 -9.74 -22.94
C ARG A 164 -14.79 -10.13 -22.85
N ASN A 165 -15.12 -11.29 -22.29
CA ASN A 165 -16.53 -11.69 -22.11
C ASN A 165 -17.27 -10.79 -21.12
N LEU A 166 -16.57 -10.33 -20.08
CA LEU A 166 -17.11 -9.42 -19.06
C LEU A 166 -17.14 -7.98 -19.56
N ARG A 167 -16.15 -7.58 -20.35
CA ARG A 167 -16.17 -6.29 -21.06
C ARG A 167 -17.40 -6.15 -21.94
N ASP A 168 -17.65 -7.14 -22.80
CA ASP A 168 -18.81 -7.10 -23.71
C ASP A 168 -20.13 -7.05 -22.91
N PHE A 169 -20.19 -7.76 -21.77
CA PHE A 169 -21.28 -7.63 -20.80
C PHE A 169 -21.40 -6.20 -20.25
N ILE A 170 -20.31 -5.61 -19.75
CA ILE A 170 -20.30 -4.25 -19.18
C ILE A 170 -20.75 -3.21 -20.20
N LEU A 171 -20.48 -3.41 -21.48
CA LEU A 171 -20.89 -2.47 -22.53
C LEU A 171 -22.37 -2.60 -22.89
N ALA A 172 -22.91 -3.82 -22.91
CA ALA A 172 -24.25 -4.10 -23.43
C ALA A 172 -25.36 -4.25 -22.36
N HIS A 173 -25.01 -4.55 -21.10
CA HIS A 173 -26.02 -4.90 -20.10
C HIS A 173 -26.89 -3.70 -19.71
N PRO A 174 -28.22 -3.84 -19.61
CA PRO A 174 -29.11 -2.71 -19.31
C PRO A 174 -29.03 -2.23 -17.84
N ASP A 175 -28.76 -3.14 -16.90
CA ASP A 175 -28.69 -2.82 -15.48
C ASP A 175 -27.34 -2.18 -15.09
N SER A 176 -27.38 -0.91 -14.69
CA SER A 176 -26.19 -0.15 -14.28
C SER A 176 -25.48 -0.72 -13.06
N LYS A 177 -26.21 -1.26 -12.06
CA LYS A 177 -25.60 -1.87 -10.88
C LYS A 177 -24.81 -3.11 -11.28
N LYS A 178 -25.39 -3.99 -12.11
CA LYS A 178 -24.68 -5.18 -12.63
C LYS A 178 -23.42 -4.82 -13.42
N ARG A 179 -23.46 -3.74 -14.22
CA ARG A 179 -22.28 -3.23 -14.94
C ARG A 179 -21.20 -2.70 -14.00
N VAL A 180 -21.57 -2.10 -12.88
CA VAL A 180 -20.63 -1.61 -11.85
C VAL A 180 -20.01 -2.82 -11.14
N ASP A 181 -20.81 -3.80 -10.71
CA ASP A 181 -20.34 -4.98 -9.98
C ASP A 181 -19.39 -5.83 -10.83
N VAL A 182 -19.72 -6.07 -12.11
CA VAL A 182 -18.84 -6.81 -13.03
C VAL A 182 -17.56 -6.03 -13.35
N PHE A 183 -17.62 -4.70 -13.42
CA PHE A 183 -16.42 -3.88 -13.56
C PHE A 183 -15.53 -3.96 -12.31
N ALA A 184 -16.11 -3.91 -11.11
CA ALA A 184 -15.38 -4.07 -9.85
C ALA A 184 -14.73 -5.46 -9.75
N LEU A 185 -15.48 -6.54 -10.05
CA LEU A 185 -14.94 -7.91 -10.13
C LEU A 185 -13.71 -7.97 -11.05
N SER A 186 -13.73 -7.18 -12.13
CA SER A 186 -12.64 -7.13 -13.11
C SER A 186 -11.42 -6.37 -12.60
N LEU A 187 -11.60 -5.29 -11.84
CA LEU A 187 -10.49 -4.65 -11.12
C LEU A 187 -9.87 -5.61 -10.11
N TYR A 188 -10.68 -6.32 -9.34
CA TYR A 188 -10.19 -7.34 -8.40
C TYR A 188 -9.43 -8.47 -9.11
N GLY A 189 -9.96 -9.00 -10.23
CA GLY A 189 -9.35 -10.12 -10.94
C GLY A 189 -8.12 -9.78 -11.77
N LEU A 190 -8.06 -8.56 -12.32
CA LEU A 190 -7.02 -8.17 -13.28
C LEU A 190 -5.93 -7.28 -12.69
N ILE A 191 -6.21 -6.60 -11.57
CA ILE A 191 -5.25 -5.70 -10.91
C ILE A 191 -4.88 -6.20 -9.52
N VAL A 192 -5.88 -6.52 -8.70
CA VAL A 192 -5.63 -6.85 -7.28
C VAL A 192 -5.11 -8.28 -7.10
N PHE A 193 -5.71 -9.25 -7.80
CA PHE A 193 -5.40 -10.67 -7.73
C PHE A 193 -5.10 -11.28 -9.12
N PRO A 194 -4.08 -10.77 -9.86
CA PRO A 194 -3.84 -11.12 -11.26
C PRO A 194 -3.16 -12.49 -11.43
N LYS A 195 -3.89 -13.59 -11.23
CA LYS A 195 -3.35 -14.96 -11.33
C LYS A 195 -3.11 -15.46 -12.76
N ALA A 196 -3.97 -15.09 -13.71
CA ALA A 196 -3.78 -15.42 -15.12
C ALA A 196 -4.08 -14.19 -15.98
N LEU A 197 -3.14 -13.82 -16.86
CA LEU A 197 -3.29 -12.64 -17.70
C LEU A 197 -4.54 -12.76 -18.59
N GLY A 198 -5.36 -11.71 -18.62
CA GLY A 198 -6.62 -11.60 -19.34
C GLY A 198 -7.79 -12.37 -18.72
N HIS A 199 -7.61 -12.94 -17.53
CA HIS A 199 -8.57 -13.86 -16.92
C HIS A 199 -8.84 -13.52 -15.45
N ILE A 200 -10.08 -13.77 -15.02
CA ILE A 200 -10.49 -13.67 -13.62
C ILE A 200 -10.64 -15.08 -13.06
N ASP A 201 -9.87 -15.38 -12.02
CA ASP A 201 -9.86 -16.66 -11.32
C ASP A 201 -11.10 -16.86 -10.46
N GLU A 202 -11.58 -18.10 -10.36
CA GLU A 202 -12.77 -18.43 -9.59
C GLU A 202 -12.68 -18.03 -8.11
N THR A 203 -11.49 -18.05 -7.49
CA THR A 203 -11.32 -17.67 -6.08
C THR A 203 -11.50 -16.17 -5.85
N VAL A 204 -11.28 -15.33 -6.87
CA VAL A 204 -11.55 -13.88 -6.78
C VAL A 204 -13.05 -13.64 -6.59
N SER A 205 -13.90 -14.44 -7.25
CA SER A 205 -15.35 -14.37 -7.06
C SER A 205 -15.81 -14.81 -5.66
N ASP A 206 -15.00 -15.61 -4.95
CA ASP A 206 -15.29 -15.99 -3.56
C ASP A 206 -15.11 -14.84 -2.60
N LEU A 207 -14.00 -14.12 -2.75
CA LEU A 207 -13.78 -12.88 -2.01
C LEU A 207 -14.86 -11.85 -2.36
N PHE A 208 -15.13 -11.67 -3.65
CA PHE A 208 -16.07 -10.66 -4.12
C PHE A 208 -17.47 -10.79 -3.49
N ASN A 209 -18.02 -12.00 -3.42
CA ASN A 209 -19.32 -12.25 -2.77
C ASN A 209 -19.32 -11.99 -1.25
N GLN A 210 -18.16 -11.96 -0.61
CA GLN A 210 -18.05 -11.63 0.81
C GLN A 210 -17.91 -10.13 1.05
N LEU A 211 -17.49 -9.35 0.05
CA LEU A 211 -17.41 -7.90 0.16
C LEU A 211 -18.79 -7.29 0.46
N ASP A 212 -19.84 -7.78 -0.21
CA ASP A 212 -21.24 -7.40 0.04
C ASP A 212 -21.70 -7.72 1.48
N LYS A 213 -21.00 -8.62 2.17
CA LYS A 213 -21.27 -9.00 3.57
C LYS A 213 -20.41 -8.22 4.57
N GLY A 214 -19.64 -7.23 4.11
CA GLY A 214 -18.81 -6.37 4.93
C GLY A 214 -17.38 -6.89 5.16
N THR A 215 -16.96 -7.96 4.46
CA THR A 215 -15.57 -8.46 4.55
C THR A 215 -14.60 -7.46 3.91
N THR A 216 -13.48 -7.20 4.58
CA THR A 216 -12.42 -6.35 4.00
C THR A 216 -11.52 -7.14 3.04
N PRO A 217 -11.14 -6.58 1.87
CA PRO A 217 -10.17 -7.21 0.99
C PRO A 217 -8.71 -7.04 1.48
N VAL A 218 -8.44 -6.09 2.39
CA VAL A 218 -7.08 -5.66 2.75
C VAL A 218 -6.21 -6.80 3.26
N LEU A 219 -6.75 -7.62 4.17
CA LEU A 219 -6.02 -8.76 4.75
C LEU A 219 -5.61 -9.76 3.67
N THR A 220 -6.50 -9.99 2.71
CA THR A 220 -6.28 -10.91 1.59
C THR A 220 -5.25 -10.35 0.61
N ILE A 221 -5.30 -9.03 0.32
CA ILE A 221 -4.31 -8.36 -0.52
C ILE A 221 -2.91 -8.50 0.07
N LEU A 222 -2.77 -8.23 1.38
CA LEU A 222 -1.49 -8.38 2.07
C LEU A 222 -1.01 -9.83 2.08
N ALA A 223 -1.92 -10.77 2.38
CA ALA A 223 -1.59 -12.20 2.37
C ALA A 223 -1.02 -12.63 1.01
N GLU A 224 -1.68 -12.29 -0.11
CA GLU A 224 -1.19 -12.69 -1.43
C GLU A 224 0.06 -11.92 -1.86
N THR A 225 0.20 -10.66 -1.46
CA THR A 225 1.43 -9.89 -1.69
C THR A 225 2.63 -10.58 -1.03
N PHE A 226 2.52 -10.93 0.26
CA PHE A 226 3.63 -11.53 1.00
C PHE A 226 3.93 -12.94 0.53
N ARG A 227 2.89 -13.75 0.26
CA ARG A 227 3.05 -15.11 -0.27
C ARG A 227 3.68 -15.11 -1.66
N SER A 228 3.32 -14.15 -2.51
CA SER A 228 3.93 -14.03 -3.82
C SER A 228 5.40 -13.65 -3.72
N PHE A 229 5.78 -12.76 -2.78
CA PHE A 229 7.18 -12.47 -2.52
C PHE A 229 7.94 -13.69 -1.99
N ASN A 230 7.38 -14.41 -1.00
CA ASN A 230 7.98 -15.65 -0.48
C ASN A 230 8.21 -16.67 -1.59
N THR A 231 7.22 -16.87 -2.46
CA THR A 231 7.31 -17.81 -3.58
C THR A 231 8.43 -17.41 -4.54
N CYS A 232 8.45 -16.15 -4.99
CA CYS A 232 9.49 -15.68 -5.90
C CYS A 232 10.89 -15.73 -5.27
N ARG A 233 11.03 -15.36 -3.99
CA ARG A 233 12.32 -15.35 -3.31
C ARG A 233 12.91 -16.73 -3.10
N ARG A 234 12.10 -17.69 -2.66
CA ARG A 234 12.53 -19.07 -2.48
C ARG A 234 12.86 -19.74 -3.83
N ALA A 235 12.10 -19.44 -4.88
CA ALA A 235 12.37 -19.97 -6.21
C ALA A 235 13.54 -19.27 -6.93
N GLY A 236 13.92 -18.05 -6.52
CA GLY A 236 14.88 -17.21 -7.25
C GLY A 236 14.34 -16.63 -8.56
N GLU A 237 13.09 -16.94 -8.91
CA GLU A 237 12.40 -16.45 -10.09
C GLU A 237 10.89 -16.55 -9.94
N GLY A 238 10.16 -16.04 -10.92
CA GLY A 238 8.72 -16.25 -11.04
C GLY A 238 7.96 -14.96 -11.30
N ARG A 239 6.64 -15.08 -11.45
CA ARG A 239 5.77 -13.93 -11.66
C ARG A 239 5.13 -13.51 -10.35
N PHE A 240 5.19 -12.22 -10.04
CA PHE A 240 4.47 -11.66 -8.92
C PHE A 240 2.95 -11.78 -9.14
N ILE A 241 2.22 -12.27 -8.14
CA ILE A 241 0.77 -12.44 -8.11
C ILE A 241 0.23 -11.64 -6.93
N GLY A 242 -0.02 -10.36 -7.16
CA GLY A 242 -0.60 -9.44 -6.18
C GLY A 242 -0.79 -8.04 -6.78
N CYS A 243 -1.23 -7.10 -5.95
CA CYS A 243 -1.49 -5.73 -6.39
C CYS A 243 -0.20 -4.89 -6.39
N THR A 244 0.50 -4.87 -7.53
CA THR A 244 1.74 -4.09 -7.69
C THR A 244 1.53 -2.61 -7.44
N GLN A 245 0.39 -2.06 -7.87
CA GLN A 245 0.01 -0.66 -7.71
C GLN A 245 -0.05 -0.25 -6.23
N LEU A 246 -0.69 -1.06 -5.39
CA LEU A 246 -0.80 -0.78 -3.95
C LEU A 246 0.55 -0.86 -3.26
N LEU A 247 1.39 -1.84 -3.61
CA LEU A 247 2.71 -1.94 -3.02
C LEU A 247 3.57 -0.70 -3.36
N LEU A 248 3.54 -0.25 -4.61
CA LEU A 248 4.27 0.94 -5.01
C LEU A 248 3.69 2.21 -4.36
N ALA A 249 2.37 2.32 -4.26
CA ALA A 249 1.72 3.41 -3.53
C ALA A 249 2.20 3.49 -2.08
N TRP A 250 2.25 2.34 -1.40
CA TRP A 250 2.81 2.22 -0.06
C TRP A 250 4.28 2.61 -0.02
N PHE A 251 5.12 2.09 -0.93
CA PHE A 251 6.54 2.42 -0.95
C PHE A 251 6.78 3.93 -1.09
N TYR A 252 6.13 4.57 -2.06
CA TYR A 252 6.28 6.01 -2.27
C TYR A 252 5.84 6.84 -1.06
N SER A 253 4.91 6.35 -0.25
CA SER A 253 4.47 7.03 0.99
C SER A 253 5.56 7.19 2.05
N HIS A 254 6.56 6.29 2.04
CA HIS A 254 7.63 6.27 3.04
C HIS A 254 8.94 6.87 2.55
N PHE A 255 9.13 6.94 1.22
CA PHE A 255 10.41 7.32 0.64
C PHE A 255 10.36 8.62 -0.16
N TRP A 256 9.17 9.16 -0.43
CA TRP A 256 9.03 10.40 -1.19
C TRP A 256 8.48 11.54 -0.32
N LYS A 257 9.37 12.39 0.19
CA LYS A 257 8.99 13.61 0.92
C LYS A 257 8.43 14.63 -0.06
N VAL A 258 7.11 14.66 -0.25
CA VAL A 258 6.42 15.86 -0.78
C VAL A 258 6.80 17.02 0.14
N GLU A 259 7.08 18.21 -0.40
CA GLU A 259 7.37 19.41 0.41
C GLU A 259 6.33 19.50 1.54
N LYS A 260 6.82 19.70 2.78
CA LYS A 260 6.15 19.52 4.09
C LYS A 260 4.78 20.20 4.30
N VAL A 261 4.20 20.81 3.29
CA VAL A 261 3.05 21.72 3.36
C VAL A 261 1.71 20.98 3.51
N SER A 262 1.63 19.67 3.35
CA SER A 262 0.32 18.99 3.48
C SER A 262 0.36 17.59 4.09
N TYR A 263 0.63 17.49 5.39
CA TYR A 263 0.00 16.42 6.18
C TYR A 263 -1.51 16.68 6.17
N ARG A 264 -2.22 16.18 5.15
CA ARG A 264 -3.68 16.23 5.13
C ARG A 264 -4.19 15.15 6.06
N VAL A 265 -4.81 15.58 7.16
CA VAL A 265 -5.59 14.70 8.03
C VAL A 265 -6.60 13.97 7.15
N PHE A 266 -6.72 12.66 7.34
CA PHE A 266 -7.68 11.82 6.64
C PHE A 266 -9.08 12.45 6.70
N SER A 267 -9.51 13.06 5.60
CA SER A 267 -10.87 13.57 5.41
C SER A 267 -11.60 12.64 4.44
N LYS A 268 -12.92 12.51 4.55
CA LYS A 268 -13.72 11.72 3.61
C LYS A 268 -13.49 12.08 2.13
N ASP A 269 -13.06 13.31 1.86
CA ASP A 269 -12.82 13.82 0.50
C ASP A 269 -11.36 13.64 0.03
N TYR A 270 -10.49 13.07 0.86
CA TYR A 270 -9.08 12.86 0.56
C TYR A 270 -8.80 11.39 0.25
N SER A 271 -8.17 11.15 -0.90
CA SER A 271 -7.74 9.82 -1.34
C SER A 271 -6.23 9.80 -1.55
N PRO A 272 -5.47 8.98 -0.80
CA PRO A 272 -4.03 8.86 -1.00
C PRO A 272 -3.67 8.34 -2.40
N LEU A 273 -4.48 7.43 -2.97
CA LEU A 273 -4.27 6.93 -4.33
C LEU A 273 -4.49 8.03 -5.37
N ARG A 274 -5.48 8.91 -5.18
CA ARG A 274 -5.70 10.06 -6.05
C ARG A 274 -4.50 11.02 -6.04
N GLU A 275 -3.96 11.34 -4.87
CA GLU A 275 -2.76 12.19 -4.74
C GLU A 275 -1.56 11.51 -5.42
N LEU A 276 -1.39 10.21 -5.19
CA LEU A 276 -0.34 9.42 -5.81
C LEU A 276 -0.40 9.47 -7.34
N VAL A 277 -1.59 9.38 -7.94
CA VAL A 277 -1.77 9.45 -9.40
C VAL A 277 -1.48 10.86 -9.93
N ALA A 278 -1.83 11.90 -9.19
CA ALA A 278 -1.61 13.30 -9.60
C ALA A 278 -0.13 13.73 -9.52
N THR A 279 0.69 13.03 -8.75
CA THR A 279 2.09 13.39 -8.51
C THR A 279 3.00 12.87 -9.62
N SER A 280 3.71 13.77 -10.32
CA SER A 280 4.73 13.40 -11.32
C SER A 280 5.94 12.73 -10.67
N ARG A 281 6.55 11.75 -11.34
CA ARG A 281 7.68 10.97 -10.84
C ARG A 281 8.70 10.68 -11.94
N ARG A 282 9.97 10.49 -11.55
CA ARG A 282 10.98 9.89 -12.41
C ARG A 282 10.68 8.41 -12.61
N ASP A 283 10.71 7.96 -13.84
CA ASP A 283 10.51 6.57 -14.26
C ASP A 283 11.71 6.01 -15.05
N ASP A 284 12.85 6.73 -15.02
CA ASP A 284 14.07 6.45 -15.76
C ASP A 284 15.20 5.82 -14.92
N ILE A 285 14.93 5.44 -13.67
CA ILE A 285 15.91 4.83 -12.77
C ILE A 285 16.05 3.33 -13.09
N SER A 286 17.28 2.88 -13.38
CA SER A 286 17.56 1.47 -13.66
C SER A 286 17.41 0.60 -12.41
N GLU A 287 17.24 -0.71 -12.62
CA GLU A 287 17.12 -1.70 -11.54
C GLU A 287 18.36 -1.73 -10.65
N GLU A 288 19.56 -1.70 -11.24
CA GLU A 288 20.84 -1.70 -10.52
C GLU A 288 21.01 -0.43 -9.69
N ARG A 289 20.55 0.71 -10.23
CA ARG A 289 20.56 1.97 -9.50
C ARG A 289 19.60 1.92 -8.32
N TRP A 290 18.39 1.39 -8.50
CA TRP A 290 17.44 1.16 -7.41
C TRP A 290 17.99 0.23 -6.34
N ILE A 291 18.62 -0.89 -6.72
CA ILE A 291 19.26 -1.80 -5.76
C ILE A 291 20.33 -1.06 -4.96
N THR A 292 21.17 -0.26 -5.63
CA THR A 292 22.20 0.55 -4.96
C THR A 292 21.59 1.53 -3.96
N ILE A 293 20.51 2.22 -4.35
CA ILE A 293 19.78 3.15 -3.49
C ILE A 293 19.25 2.43 -2.25
N LEU A 294 18.53 1.33 -2.45
CA LEU A 294 17.91 0.55 -1.38
C LEU A 294 18.94 -0.11 -0.45
N GLN A 295 20.10 -0.52 -0.98
CA GLN A 295 21.22 -1.06 -0.17
C GLN A 295 21.81 -0.02 0.78
N ASN A 296 21.80 1.27 0.40
CA ASN A 296 22.41 2.36 1.17
C ASN A 296 21.40 3.17 1.99
N LEU A 297 20.16 2.69 2.11
CA LEU A 297 19.11 3.37 2.87
C LEU A 297 19.47 3.53 4.35
N ARG A 298 19.27 4.73 4.88
CA ARG A 298 19.46 5.06 6.29
C ARG A 298 18.13 5.36 6.97
N THR A 299 18.15 5.38 8.30
CA THR A 299 16.94 5.62 9.10
C THR A 299 16.33 7.01 8.90
N GLU A 300 17.16 8.00 8.55
CA GLU A 300 16.80 9.38 8.26
C GLU A 300 16.19 9.58 6.86
N ASP A 301 16.44 8.63 5.95
CA ASP A 301 15.91 8.62 4.59
C ASP A 301 14.43 8.13 4.56
N VAL A 302 13.92 7.62 5.68
CA VAL A 302 12.58 7.03 5.80
C VAL A 302 11.62 8.02 6.46
N GLU A 303 10.54 8.39 5.78
CA GLU A 303 9.35 8.95 6.42
C GLU A 303 8.60 7.79 7.07
N TRP A 304 8.90 7.56 8.35
CA TRP A 304 8.41 6.38 9.08
C TRP A 304 6.88 6.26 9.03
N ARG A 305 6.15 7.35 9.17
CA ARG A 305 4.68 7.32 9.14
C ARG A 305 4.15 7.96 7.89
N ALA A 306 3.41 7.19 7.10
CA ALA A 306 2.70 7.69 5.94
C ALA A 306 1.85 8.93 6.31
N PRO A 307 1.84 10.00 5.48
CA PRO A 307 1.22 11.28 5.85
C PRO A 307 -0.26 11.19 6.23
N TRP A 308 -0.97 10.23 5.65
CA TRP A 308 -2.40 9.99 5.86
C TRP A 308 -2.71 9.06 7.04
N LEU A 309 -1.70 8.42 7.64
CA LEU A 309 -1.91 7.46 8.72
C LEU A 309 -1.97 8.18 10.08
N ILE A 310 -3.07 8.00 10.80
CA ILE A 310 -3.21 8.42 12.20
C ILE A 310 -3.59 7.16 13.01
N PRO A 311 -2.62 6.32 13.37
CA PRO A 311 -2.91 5.12 14.12
C PRO A 311 -3.02 5.47 15.60
N ASP A 312 -4.12 5.05 16.21
CA ASP A 312 -4.37 5.07 17.66
C ASP A 312 -4.03 3.71 18.30
N GLU A 313 -4.21 2.65 17.52
CA GLU A 313 -4.04 1.25 17.93
C GLU A 313 -3.35 0.47 16.81
N ILE A 314 -2.61 -0.58 17.20
CA ILE A 314 -1.96 -1.51 16.27
C ILE A 314 -2.46 -2.91 16.57
N LEU A 315 -3.07 -3.59 15.59
CA LEU A 315 -3.30 -5.03 15.68
C LEU A 315 -1.95 -5.72 15.65
N TYR A 316 -1.66 -6.60 16.61
CA TYR A 316 -0.35 -7.28 16.66
C TYR A 316 -0.43 -8.78 16.90
N ARG A 317 -1.58 -9.29 17.34
CA ARG A 317 -1.73 -10.69 17.75
C ARG A 317 -3.18 -11.16 17.61
N CYS A 318 -3.38 -12.43 17.23
CA CYS A 318 -4.70 -13.07 17.16
C CYS A 318 -4.69 -14.45 17.85
N GLY A 319 -5.61 -14.68 18.80
CA GLY A 319 -5.74 -15.94 19.52
C GLY A 319 -4.42 -16.44 20.13
N ASP A 320 -4.09 -17.70 19.85
CA ASP A 320 -2.88 -18.36 20.33
C ASP A 320 -1.63 -18.08 19.48
N PHE A 321 -1.78 -17.44 18.31
CA PHE A 321 -0.63 -16.99 17.54
C PHE A 321 0.04 -15.82 18.27
N ASP A 322 1.37 -15.73 18.22
CA ASP A 322 2.11 -14.57 18.76
C ASP A 322 2.23 -13.41 17.73
N TRP A 323 1.57 -13.57 16.58
CA TRP A 323 1.51 -12.65 15.45
C TRP A 323 0.11 -12.67 14.83
N VAL A 324 -0.10 -11.98 13.70
CA VAL A 324 -1.37 -11.92 12.98
C VAL A 324 -1.35 -12.91 11.81
N PRO A 325 -2.19 -13.96 11.79
CA PRO A 325 -2.31 -14.83 10.62
C PRO A 325 -3.22 -14.18 9.56
N LEU A 326 -2.67 -13.87 8.39
CA LEU A 326 -3.42 -13.30 7.26
C LEU A 326 -3.99 -14.41 6.37
N ALA A 327 -5.29 -14.37 6.13
CA ALA A 327 -5.97 -15.28 5.20
C ALA A 327 -6.10 -14.64 3.80
N GLY A 328 -5.43 -15.25 2.83
CA GLY A 328 -5.54 -14.94 1.41
C GLY A 328 -6.65 -15.75 0.72
N ILE A 329 -6.74 -15.66 -0.60
CA ILE A 329 -7.66 -16.48 -1.43
C ILE A 329 -7.02 -17.82 -1.86
N TRP A 330 -5.69 -17.89 -1.94
CA TRP A 330 -4.94 -19.09 -2.35
C TRP A 330 -4.17 -19.75 -1.20
N GLY A 331 -4.13 -19.14 -0.02
CA GLY A 331 -3.44 -19.65 1.17
C GLY A 331 -3.40 -18.62 2.28
N ALA A 332 -2.60 -18.88 3.32
CA ALA A 332 -2.41 -17.98 4.45
C ALA A 332 -0.93 -17.80 4.78
N ILE A 333 -0.62 -16.74 5.52
CA ILE A 333 0.75 -16.36 5.90
C ILE A 333 0.76 -15.61 7.24
N GLY A 334 1.86 -15.69 7.99
CA GLY A 334 2.06 -14.91 9.20
C GLY A 334 2.50 -13.48 8.91
N TYR A 335 2.00 -12.53 9.69
CA TYR A 335 2.36 -11.11 9.64
C TYR A 335 2.66 -10.62 11.05
N ALA A 336 3.84 -10.01 11.24
CA ALA A 336 4.30 -9.54 12.55
C ALA A 336 4.39 -8.00 12.60
N PRO A 337 3.29 -7.29 12.90
CA PRO A 337 3.23 -5.83 13.08
C PRO A 337 4.29 -5.26 14.03
N LEU A 338 4.65 -6.02 15.07
CA LEU A 338 5.67 -5.61 16.04
C LEU A 338 7.06 -5.40 15.41
N MET A 339 7.33 -5.99 14.22
CA MET A 339 8.57 -5.77 13.48
C MET A 339 8.76 -4.31 13.03
N VAL A 340 7.66 -3.58 12.86
CA VAL A 340 7.63 -2.27 12.19
C VAL A 340 6.88 -1.20 12.98
N LEU A 341 6.95 -1.22 14.31
CA LEU A 341 6.28 -0.24 15.18
C LEU A 341 6.63 1.22 14.84
N ARG A 342 7.83 1.45 14.29
CA ARG A 342 8.24 2.76 13.79
C ARG A 342 7.29 3.30 12.72
N GLN A 343 6.70 2.45 11.88
CA GLN A 343 5.73 2.88 10.85
C GLN A 343 4.49 3.58 11.44
N TYR A 344 4.16 3.23 12.67
CA TYR A 344 3.06 3.81 13.43
C TYR A 344 3.49 5.00 14.30
N ARG A 345 4.73 5.49 14.17
CA ARG A 345 5.43 6.36 15.15
C ARG A 345 5.45 5.80 16.57
N SER A 346 5.28 4.49 16.73
CA SER A 346 5.39 3.85 18.03
C SER A 346 6.85 3.48 18.32
N ARG A 347 7.24 3.50 19.60
CA ARG A 347 8.56 3.05 20.05
C ARG A 347 8.78 1.58 19.71
N GLN A 348 9.89 1.30 19.04
CA GLN A 348 10.29 -0.04 18.61
C GLN A 348 11.03 -0.79 19.72
N PHE A 349 10.54 -1.98 20.05
CA PHE A 349 11.15 -2.94 20.97
C PHE A 349 11.36 -4.29 20.25
N ILE A 350 11.92 -5.29 20.95
CA ILE A 350 12.18 -6.62 20.38
C ILE A 350 10.84 -7.30 20.03
N PRO A 351 10.57 -7.61 18.75
CA PRO A 351 9.35 -8.29 18.33
C PRO A 351 9.43 -9.80 18.61
N VAL A 352 8.27 -10.45 18.77
CA VAL A 352 8.18 -11.92 18.73
C VAL A 352 8.19 -12.39 17.28
N THR A 353 9.13 -13.27 16.93
CA THR A 353 9.32 -13.74 15.55
C THR A 353 9.33 -15.27 15.42
N GLN A 354 9.53 -16.01 16.52
CA GLN A 354 9.69 -17.46 16.45
C GLN A 354 8.48 -18.16 15.82
N GLY A 355 8.73 -18.94 14.77
CA GLY A 355 7.68 -19.69 14.06
C GLY A 355 6.93 -18.90 12.98
N LEU A 356 7.19 -17.60 12.81
CA LEU A 356 6.58 -16.77 11.77
C LEU A 356 6.82 -17.35 10.36
N ALA A 357 8.08 -17.71 10.05
CA ALA A 357 8.47 -18.33 8.77
C ALA A 357 7.71 -19.62 8.43
N LYS A 358 7.20 -20.34 9.45
CA LYS A 358 6.48 -21.62 9.31
C LYS A 358 4.96 -21.45 9.22
N CYS A 359 4.46 -20.22 9.34
CA CYS A 359 3.03 -19.94 9.36
C CYS A 359 2.39 -20.00 7.96
N GLU A 360 3.17 -19.91 6.89
CA GLU A 360 2.67 -19.94 5.51
C GLU A 360 2.16 -21.33 5.08
N PHE A 361 1.05 -21.37 4.35
CA PHE A 361 0.58 -22.57 3.66
C PHE A 361 -0.40 -22.28 2.52
N PRO A 362 -0.37 -23.05 1.42
CA PRO A 362 -1.40 -23.01 0.38
C PRO A 362 -2.67 -23.78 0.77
N TYR A 363 -3.80 -23.37 0.21
CA TYR A 363 -5.08 -24.08 0.37
C TYR A 363 -5.22 -25.30 -0.55
N LYS A 364 -4.17 -26.12 -0.55
CA LYS A 364 -4.09 -27.40 -1.27
C LYS A 364 -3.47 -28.50 -0.40
N ASP A 365 -2.82 -28.13 0.70
CA ASP A 365 -2.15 -29.07 1.60
C ASP A 365 -3.11 -29.97 2.35
N ASN A 366 -2.67 -31.18 2.68
CA ASN A 366 -3.40 -32.02 3.61
C ASN A 366 -3.68 -31.24 4.91
N ASN A 367 -4.91 -31.31 5.41
CA ASN A 367 -5.36 -30.61 6.63
C ASN A 367 -5.50 -29.07 6.52
N TYR A 368 -5.39 -28.45 5.34
CA TYR A 368 -5.54 -26.98 5.21
C TYR A 368 -6.87 -26.47 5.79
N LYS A 369 -7.96 -27.25 5.68
CA LYS A 369 -9.28 -26.90 6.21
C LYS A 369 -9.30 -26.74 7.73
N LYS A 370 -8.50 -27.53 8.46
CA LYS A 370 -8.34 -27.38 9.91
C LYS A 370 -7.59 -26.08 10.22
N ARG A 371 -6.49 -25.83 9.52
CA ARG A 371 -5.69 -24.59 9.69
C ARG A 371 -6.49 -23.33 9.34
N VAL A 372 -7.34 -23.37 8.32
CA VAL A 372 -8.27 -22.27 7.99
C VAL A 372 -9.23 -21.99 9.14
N ARG A 373 -9.78 -23.04 9.78
CA ARG A 373 -10.64 -22.87 10.97
C ARG A 373 -9.86 -22.28 12.14
N GLU A 374 -8.67 -22.79 12.42
CA GLU A 374 -7.79 -22.27 13.50
C GLU A 374 -7.49 -20.77 13.30
N ILE A 375 -7.20 -20.34 12.06
CA ILE A 375 -7.03 -18.91 11.75
C ILE A 375 -8.33 -18.13 11.97
N SER A 376 -9.45 -18.62 11.44
CA SER A 376 -10.75 -17.97 11.61
C SER A 376 -11.14 -17.81 13.08
N ASP A 377 -10.88 -18.83 13.90
CA ASP A 377 -11.16 -18.81 15.34
C ASP A 377 -10.23 -17.83 16.07
N ALA A 378 -8.95 -17.76 15.67
CA ALA A 378 -7.99 -16.82 16.24
C ALA A 378 -8.38 -15.36 15.99
N TRP A 379 -9.00 -15.06 14.84
CA TRP A 379 -9.48 -13.70 14.53
C TRP A 379 -10.61 -13.24 15.45
N ASN A 380 -11.36 -14.15 16.08
CA ASN A 380 -12.34 -13.79 17.12
C ASN A 380 -11.67 -13.24 18.40
N GLN A 381 -10.36 -13.41 18.56
CA GLN A 381 -9.58 -12.99 19.72
C GLN A 381 -8.41 -12.10 19.31
N THR A 382 -8.72 -10.94 18.71
CA THR A 382 -7.71 -9.96 18.31
C THR A 382 -7.19 -9.16 19.51
N ARG A 383 -5.88 -8.93 19.55
CA ARG A 383 -5.21 -8.09 20.55
C ARG A 383 -4.55 -6.90 19.87
N ARG A 384 -4.75 -5.74 20.48
CA ARG A 384 -4.26 -4.45 19.99
C ARG A 384 -3.47 -3.73 21.06
N ILE A 385 -2.38 -3.09 20.66
CA ILE A 385 -1.51 -2.29 21.50
C ILE A 385 -1.76 -0.81 21.23
N LYS A 386 -1.69 0.03 22.27
CA LYS A 386 -1.69 1.49 22.10
C LYS A 386 -0.40 1.98 21.45
N VAL A 387 -0.52 2.93 20.54
CA VAL A 387 0.64 3.67 20.01
C VAL A 387 1.28 4.47 21.13
N PHE A 388 2.61 4.37 21.24
CA PHE A 388 3.39 5.06 22.26
C PHE A 388 4.55 5.85 21.65
N THR A 389 4.56 7.16 21.84
CA THR A 389 5.44 8.10 21.12
C THR A 389 6.51 8.77 21.98
N ALA A 390 6.67 8.39 23.25
CA ALA A 390 7.61 9.06 24.15
C ALA A 390 9.02 8.42 24.19
N GLY A 391 10.05 9.27 24.28
CA GLY A 391 11.45 8.86 24.37
C GLY A 391 12.08 8.47 23.01
N PRO A 392 13.26 7.82 23.02
CA PRO A 392 13.91 7.37 21.79
C PRO A 392 13.05 6.37 21.02
N MET A 393 12.99 6.52 19.69
CA MET A 393 12.16 5.69 18.79
C MET A 393 12.48 4.19 18.82
N THR A 394 13.63 3.79 19.34
CA THR A 394 14.06 2.40 19.48
C THR A 394 14.57 2.16 20.89
N THR A 395 14.31 0.99 21.46
CA THR A 395 14.93 0.57 22.72
C THR A 395 16.38 0.11 22.51
N PRO A 396 17.27 0.24 23.52
CA PRO A 396 18.63 -0.32 23.45
C PRO A 396 18.62 -1.84 23.19
N GLU A 397 17.69 -2.55 23.82
CA GLU A 397 17.52 -4.01 23.68
C GLU A 397 17.16 -4.38 22.24
N TYR A 398 16.31 -3.59 21.58
CA TYR A 398 16.01 -3.77 20.16
C TYR A 398 17.25 -3.60 19.28
N LYS A 399 18.06 -2.57 19.51
CA LYS A 399 19.31 -2.38 18.74
C LYS A 399 20.27 -3.55 18.93
N TRP A 400 20.35 -4.07 20.16
CA TRP A 400 21.17 -5.23 20.47
C TRP A 400 20.66 -6.50 19.77
N TRP A 401 19.35 -6.78 19.85
CA TRP A 401 18.73 -7.91 19.16
C TRP A 401 18.94 -7.79 17.64
N TRP A 402 18.69 -6.62 17.07
CA TRP A 402 18.87 -6.35 15.66
C TRP A 402 20.28 -6.65 15.17
N GLY A 403 21.31 -6.23 15.92
CA GLY A 403 22.71 -6.47 15.56
C GLY A 403 23.11 -7.95 15.61
N ARG A 404 22.32 -8.80 16.26
CA ARG A 404 22.60 -10.24 16.42
C ARG A 404 21.64 -11.15 15.65
N ARG A 405 20.46 -10.66 15.24
CA ARG A 405 19.48 -11.47 14.53
C ARG A 405 20.09 -12.00 13.24
N VAL A 406 19.79 -13.25 12.92
CA VAL A 406 20.19 -13.80 11.62
C VAL A 406 19.29 -13.18 10.56
N ASN A 407 19.91 -12.50 9.59
CA ASN A 407 19.23 -11.85 8.48
C ASN A 407 19.46 -12.66 7.21
N ASP A 408 18.39 -13.26 6.70
CA ASP A 408 18.37 -14.01 5.43
C ASP A 408 18.23 -13.09 4.20
N ASN A 409 18.49 -11.79 4.36
CA ASN A 409 18.49 -10.87 3.24
C ASN A 409 19.85 -10.86 2.53
N ILE A 410 19.84 -10.94 1.21
CA ILE A 410 21.04 -11.21 0.41
C ILE A 410 21.77 -9.92 0.00
N PRO A 411 21.08 -8.85 -0.44
CA PRO A 411 21.74 -7.56 -0.64
C PRO A 411 22.33 -7.06 0.68
N ARG A 412 23.63 -7.32 0.88
CA ARG A 412 24.38 -6.79 2.01
C ARG A 412 24.58 -5.29 1.82
N GLN A 413 24.59 -4.56 2.93
CA GLN A 413 24.86 -3.13 2.92
C GLN A 413 26.28 -2.88 2.40
N ASN A 414 26.42 -2.07 1.35
CA ASN A 414 27.70 -1.57 0.87
C ASN A 414 28.03 -0.26 1.60
N GLN A 415 29.27 -0.05 2.05
CA GLN A 415 29.67 1.19 2.75
C GLN A 415 30.05 2.34 1.80
N GLY A 416 29.76 2.22 0.49
CA GLY A 416 30.41 3.02 -0.56
C GLY A 416 29.68 4.28 -1.07
N ASN A 417 28.39 4.48 -0.78
CA ASN A 417 27.62 5.62 -1.31
C ASN A 417 26.86 6.35 -0.21
N THR A 418 27.05 7.67 -0.11
CA THR A 418 26.59 8.50 1.03
C THR A 418 25.42 9.45 0.67
N GLN A 419 24.87 9.37 -0.55
CA GLN A 419 23.80 10.27 -1.01
C GLN A 419 22.41 9.85 -0.49
N PRO A 420 21.58 10.77 0.03
CA PRO A 420 20.20 10.49 0.43
C PRO A 420 19.32 10.01 -0.73
N ILE A 421 18.38 9.10 -0.47
CA ILE A 421 17.43 8.59 -1.49
C ILE A 421 16.67 9.73 -2.19
N GLU A 422 16.35 10.79 -1.45
CA GLU A 422 15.61 11.96 -1.93
C GLU A 422 16.27 12.64 -3.14
N GLU A 423 17.59 12.70 -3.18
CA GLU A 423 18.33 13.29 -4.31
C GLU A 423 18.21 12.43 -5.58
N HIS A 424 18.10 11.12 -5.41
CA HIS A 424 17.85 10.17 -6.51
C HIS A 424 16.40 10.17 -6.97
N LEU A 425 15.48 10.56 -6.09
CA LEU A 425 14.06 10.61 -6.37
C LEU A 425 13.67 11.92 -7.08
N ARG A 426 14.13 13.09 -6.62
CA ARG A 426 13.78 14.40 -7.22
C ARG A 426 13.87 14.42 -8.74
N VAL A 427 12.73 14.42 -9.44
CA VAL A 427 12.68 14.97 -10.82
C VAL A 427 13.30 16.35 -10.68
N ILE A 428 14.45 16.64 -11.31
CA ILE A 428 14.87 18.04 -11.45
C ILE A 428 13.84 18.63 -12.39
N PRO A 429 12.81 19.34 -11.93
CA PRO A 429 11.85 19.88 -12.84
C PRO A 429 12.47 21.21 -13.22
N PHE A 430 13.43 21.17 -14.14
CA PHE A 430 14.12 22.36 -14.61
C PHE A 430 13.07 23.43 -14.98
N GLU A 431 11.93 23.00 -15.52
CA GLU A 431 10.76 23.83 -15.78
C GLU A 431 10.03 24.35 -14.52
N LEU A 432 9.80 23.56 -13.46
CA LEU A 432 9.16 24.09 -12.24
C LEU A 432 10.09 24.98 -11.43
N GLU A 433 11.40 24.69 -11.40
CA GLU A 433 12.40 25.55 -10.76
C GLU A 433 12.50 26.89 -11.52
N ILE A 434 12.48 26.86 -12.86
CA ILE A 434 12.39 28.06 -13.70
C ILE A 434 11.09 28.82 -13.45
N ILE A 435 9.94 28.12 -13.42
CA ILE A 435 8.63 28.76 -13.16
C ILE A 435 8.58 29.37 -11.76
N LYS A 436 9.15 28.70 -10.76
CA LYS A 436 9.22 29.20 -9.38
C LYS A 436 10.11 30.44 -9.30
N GLN A 437 11.29 30.42 -9.92
CA GLN A 437 12.17 31.59 -10.00
C GLN A 437 11.52 32.76 -10.76
N ASP A 438 10.81 32.48 -11.86
CA ASP A 438 10.10 33.52 -12.63
C ASP A 438 8.91 34.08 -11.83
N PHE A 439 8.22 33.23 -11.06
CA PHE A 439 7.15 33.65 -10.15
C PHE A 439 7.68 34.52 -9.00
N GLU A 440 8.75 34.11 -8.33
CA GLU A 440 9.40 34.87 -7.26
C GLU A 440 9.91 36.22 -7.76
N LYS A 441 10.51 36.25 -8.96
CA LYS A 441 10.94 37.49 -9.62
C LYS A 441 9.76 38.43 -9.91
N ARG A 442 8.68 37.92 -10.51
CA ARG A 442 7.47 38.73 -10.78
C ARG A 442 6.85 39.25 -9.48
N ASN A 443 6.83 38.45 -8.42
CA ASN A 443 6.32 38.89 -7.13
C ASN A 443 7.15 40.04 -6.52
N SER A 444 8.48 39.96 -6.64
CA SER A 444 9.36 41.07 -6.22
C SER A 444 9.14 42.33 -7.05
N GLU A 445 8.98 42.21 -8.37
CA GLU A 445 8.68 43.34 -9.26
C GLU A 445 7.31 43.98 -8.93
N LEU A 446 6.30 43.17 -8.63
CA LEU A 446 4.99 43.65 -8.16
C LEU A 446 5.09 44.35 -6.81
N GLY A 447 5.85 43.80 -5.86
CA GLY A 447 6.11 44.43 -4.56
C GLY A 447 6.70 45.85 -4.72
N ASN A 448 7.74 45.98 -5.55
CA ASN A 448 8.37 47.28 -5.83
C ASN A 448 7.40 48.27 -6.50
N LYS A 449 6.52 47.79 -7.40
CA LYS A 449 5.49 48.65 -8.02
C LYS A 449 4.45 49.12 -7.01
N ILE A 450 4.05 48.28 -6.06
CA ILE A 450 3.13 48.66 -5.00
C ILE A 450 3.75 49.75 -4.13
N GLU A 451 5.01 49.58 -3.73
CA GLU A 451 5.74 50.57 -2.92
C GLU A 451 5.85 51.93 -3.66
N GLN A 452 6.18 51.92 -4.96
CA GLN A 452 6.20 53.14 -5.78
C GLN A 452 4.83 53.83 -5.88
N LEU A 453 3.75 53.05 -6.01
CA LEU A 453 2.39 53.59 -6.05
C LEU A 453 1.97 54.17 -4.69
N GLU A 454 2.41 53.57 -3.59
CA GLU A 454 2.20 54.10 -2.24
C GLU A 454 2.94 55.43 -2.03
N GLU A 455 4.19 55.55 -2.48
CA GLU A 455 4.94 56.81 -2.46
C GLU A 455 4.26 57.89 -3.33
N TYR A 456 3.81 57.53 -4.53
CA TYR A 456 3.13 58.46 -5.43
C TYR A 456 1.80 58.95 -4.85
N LYS A 457 1.04 58.03 -4.21
CA LYS A 457 -0.19 58.36 -3.48
C LYS A 457 0.08 59.31 -2.31
N MET A 458 1.17 59.13 -1.58
CA MET A 458 1.55 60.01 -0.48
C MET A 458 1.89 61.42 -0.97
N LYS A 459 2.63 61.55 -2.08
CA LYS A 459 2.93 62.85 -2.71
C LYS A 459 1.68 63.58 -3.18
N LEU A 460 0.78 62.88 -3.87
CA LEU A 460 -0.51 63.44 -4.28
C LEU A 460 -1.36 63.89 -3.09
N GLY A 461 -1.35 63.15 -1.98
CA GLY A 461 -2.03 63.57 -0.76
C GLY A 461 -1.48 64.90 -0.22
N LEU A 462 -0.15 65.04 -0.19
CA LEU A 462 0.51 66.29 0.22
C LEU A 462 0.17 67.46 -0.71
N ASP A 463 0.18 67.25 -2.03
CA ASP A 463 -0.16 68.30 -3.00
C ASP A 463 -1.63 68.75 -2.87
N VAL A 464 -2.55 67.80 -2.62
CA VAL A 464 -3.96 68.10 -2.34
C VAL A 464 -4.10 68.91 -1.06
N ASP A 465 -3.39 68.54 0.00
CA ASP A 465 -3.42 69.28 1.27
C ASP A 465 -2.85 70.70 1.12
N ILE A 466 -1.76 70.87 0.35
CA ILE A 466 -1.18 72.18 0.02
C ILE A 466 -2.21 73.04 -0.73
N HIS A 467 -2.80 72.53 -1.80
CA HIS A 467 -3.79 73.27 -2.58
C HIS A 467 -5.05 73.62 -1.78
N LYS A 468 -5.45 72.74 -0.85
CA LYS A 468 -6.56 73.02 0.08
C LYS A 468 -6.21 74.18 1.01
N LEU A 469 -4.98 74.22 1.53
CA LEU A 469 -4.48 75.27 2.42
C LEU A 469 -4.33 76.62 1.69
N GLU A 470 -3.94 76.59 0.41
CA GLU A 470 -3.90 77.76 -0.46
C GLU A 470 -5.31 78.29 -0.77
N ALA A 471 -6.27 77.41 -1.06
CA ALA A 471 -7.66 77.78 -1.28
C ALA A 471 -8.30 78.38 -0.03
N GLU A 472 -8.02 77.85 1.17
CA GLU A 472 -8.48 78.40 2.44
C GLU A 472 -7.86 79.78 2.75
N LYS A 473 -6.62 80.03 2.31
CA LYS A 473 -5.99 81.36 2.42
C LYS A 473 -6.59 82.39 1.46
N LEU A 474 -7.06 81.99 0.28
CA LEU A 474 -7.72 82.89 -0.68
C LEU A 474 -9.17 83.24 -0.29
N MET A 475 -9.77 82.51 0.65
CA MET A 475 -11.12 82.75 1.19
C MET A 475 -11.13 83.58 2.49
N LYS A 476 -9.96 84.01 2.97
CA LYS A 476 -9.78 85.00 4.06
C LYS A 476 -9.28 86.30 3.47
#